data_AF-A0A0N5ACA0-F1
#
_entry.id   AF-A0A0N5ACA0-F1
#
_cell.length_a   1.000
_cell.length_b   1.000
_cell.length_c   1.000
_cell.angle_alpha   90.00
_cell.angle_beta   90.00
_cell.angle_gamma   90.00
#
_symmetry.space_group_name_H-M   'P 1'
#
loop_
_entity.id
_entity.type
_entity.pdbx_description
1 polymer ?
#
loop_
_entity_poly.entity_id
_entity_poly.type
_entity_poly.pdbx_seq_one_letter_code
_entity_poly.pdbx_strand_id
1 'polypeptide(L)'
;MCTESEIKEAIKDGNLNLVKMLTEGQDIIELDRLYWLLKWAVTYQHIEIIKYLLDMGVDINTVYIHDNVLNAAAGVGNIEIVNFLLEKGINIVCTQDDRNPASRALGSDRLDIFKLLLEKEKELLNREEYEELVEYFKEEVLVYCYKDIMEYLGVNMTKNLGKTPSKTDRNKLVAIITDGIKQAISDTLKFFDDEKIYIFSFEINDIMPDITIYVNSEENLKAQIDDADEEDKEDIYYYKYCEDEWYVIEDSTKYFKKVANYVKKYNLYEEDIRQWDYMILDALRKIRDEKYVEKLYRFPIILTIYMHGHCDEDEMIEVFKQINNANTYKEYIDHIEDFF
;
A
#
# COMPACT_ATOMS: atom_id res chain seq x y z
N MET A 1 29.14 -17.22 17.96
CA MET A 1 28.99 -15.96 17.22
C MET A 1 27.50 -15.70 17.16
N CYS A 2 27.01 -14.69 17.87
CA CYS A 2 25.61 -14.27 17.75
C CYS A 2 25.42 -13.72 16.33
N THR A 3 24.43 -14.25 15.60
CA THR A 3 24.12 -13.76 14.26
C THR A 3 23.14 -12.61 14.33
N GLU A 4 23.23 -11.67 13.39
CA GLU A 4 22.29 -10.55 13.29
C GLU A 4 20.83 -11.01 13.25
N SER A 5 20.61 -12.18 12.64
CA SER A 5 19.32 -12.84 12.54
C SER A 5 18.75 -13.21 13.90
N GLU A 6 19.57 -13.66 14.85
CA GLU A 6 19.12 -14.03 16.20
C GLU A 6 18.69 -12.78 16.99
N ILE A 7 19.44 -11.68 16.86
CA ILE A 7 19.07 -10.41 17.51
C ILE A 7 17.79 -9.85 16.89
N LYS A 8 17.68 -9.89 15.55
CA LYS A 8 16.48 -9.44 14.84
C LYS A 8 15.24 -10.21 15.29
N GLU A 9 15.32 -11.54 15.39
CA GLU A 9 14.18 -12.36 15.83
C GLU A 9 13.81 -12.05 17.29
N ALA A 10 14.82 -11.90 18.17
CA ALA A 10 14.58 -11.48 19.56
C ALA A 10 13.89 -10.10 19.66
N ILE A 11 14.25 -9.16 18.78
CA ILE A 11 13.60 -7.85 18.69
C ILE A 11 12.18 -8.01 18.18
N LYS A 12 11.96 -8.76 17.11
CA LYS A 12 10.63 -9.02 16.54
C LYS A 12 9.67 -9.60 17.59
N ASP A 13 10.15 -10.56 18.39
CA ASP A 13 9.41 -11.19 19.47
C ASP A 13 9.22 -10.30 20.71
N GLY A 14 9.84 -9.12 20.77
CA GLY A 14 9.79 -8.24 21.94
C GLY A 14 10.56 -8.77 23.15
N ASN A 15 11.46 -9.73 22.96
CA ASN A 15 12.18 -10.39 24.04
C ASN A 15 13.38 -9.56 24.51
N LEU A 16 13.12 -8.51 25.29
CA LEU A 16 14.15 -7.60 25.83
C LEU A 16 15.29 -8.33 26.55
N ASN A 17 14.98 -9.39 27.31
CA ASN A 17 16.01 -10.14 28.04
C ASN A 17 16.97 -10.85 27.08
N LEU A 18 16.44 -11.46 26.01
CA LEU A 18 17.26 -12.07 24.98
C LEU A 18 18.04 -11.01 24.20
N VAL A 19 17.43 -9.87 23.86
CA VAL A 19 18.16 -8.75 23.23
C VAL A 19 19.32 -8.29 24.10
N LYS A 20 19.12 -8.11 25.41
CA LYS A 20 20.19 -7.79 26.38
C LYS A 20 21.27 -8.84 26.37
N MET A 21 20.94 -10.12 26.55
CA MET A 21 21.92 -11.21 26.56
C MET A 21 22.73 -11.30 25.27
N LEU A 22 22.10 -11.05 24.11
CA LEU A 22 22.76 -11.12 22.81
C LEU A 22 23.62 -9.88 22.52
N THR A 23 23.35 -8.75 23.17
CA THR A 23 24.08 -7.48 22.99
C THR A 23 25.08 -7.18 24.12
N GLU A 24 24.98 -7.88 25.26
CA GLU A 24 25.90 -7.79 26.40
C GLU A 24 27.33 -8.15 26.00
N GLY A 25 28.30 -7.30 26.37
CA GLY A 25 29.73 -7.51 26.11
C GLY A 25 30.16 -7.29 24.66
N GLN A 26 29.27 -6.86 23.77
CA GLN A 26 29.63 -6.38 22.44
C GLN A 26 30.03 -4.91 22.53
N ASP A 27 31.25 -4.62 23.03
CA ASP A 27 31.81 -3.27 23.16
C ASP A 27 31.94 -2.51 21.81
N ILE A 28 31.67 -3.19 20.67
CA ILE A 28 31.72 -2.63 19.32
C ILE A 28 30.60 -3.25 18.47
N ILE A 29 29.34 -3.01 18.82
CA ILE A 29 28.31 -3.03 17.76
C ILE A 29 28.62 -1.80 16.90
N GLU A 30 29.00 -2.01 15.64
CA GLU A 30 29.20 -0.91 14.69
C GLU A 30 27.94 -0.01 14.69
N LEU A 31 28.13 1.31 14.65
CA LEU A 31 27.03 2.28 14.75
C LEU A 31 25.90 2.01 13.74
N ASP A 32 26.27 1.61 12.52
CA ASP A 32 25.32 1.22 11.46
C ASP A 32 24.44 0.05 11.89
N ARG A 33 25.01 -0.93 12.59
CA ARG A 33 24.27 -2.09 13.09
C ARG A 33 23.32 -1.69 14.21
N LEU A 34 23.75 -0.83 15.14
CA LEU A 34 22.90 -0.37 16.23
C LEU A 34 21.71 0.45 15.73
N TYR A 35 21.90 1.24 14.66
CA TYR A 35 20.80 1.92 13.96
C TYR A 35 19.76 0.94 13.41
N TRP A 36 20.17 -0.15 12.75
CA TRP A 36 19.23 -1.15 12.23
C TRP A 36 18.46 -1.87 13.33
N LEU A 37 19.11 -2.20 14.46
CA LEU A 37 18.44 -2.75 15.63
C LEU A 37 17.37 -1.78 16.16
N LEU A 38 17.71 -0.49 16.26
CA LEU A 38 16.77 0.55 16.71
C LEU A 38 15.59 0.67 15.75
N LYS A 39 15.85 0.69 14.45
CA LYS A 39 14.81 0.74 13.42
C LYS A 39 13.87 -0.47 13.50
N TRP A 40 14.40 -1.69 13.67
CA TRP A 40 13.56 -2.88 13.86
C TRP A 40 12.73 -2.80 15.14
N ALA A 41 13.30 -2.33 16.25
CA ALA A 41 12.56 -2.16 17.50
C ALA A 41 11.40 -1.16 17.34
N VAL A 42 11.60 -0.09 16.56
CA VAL A 42 10.53 0.86 16.17
C VAL A 42 9.50 0.20 15.27
N THR A 43 9.92 -0.50 14.22
CA THR A 43 9.02 -1.20 13.28
C THR A 43 8.14 -2.23 13.98
N TYR A 44 8.69 -2.99 14.92
CA TYR A 44 7.98 -3.99 15.72
C TYR A 44 7.34 -3.42 17.00
N GLN A 45 7.45 -2.12 17.23
CA GLN A 45 6.75 -1.37 18.30
C GLN A 45 7.15 -1.73 19.74
N HIS A 46 8.39 -2.15 19.97
CA HIS A 46 8.86 -2.58 21.30
C HIS A 46 9.58 -1.45 22.05
N ILE A 47 8.82 -0.56 22.69
CA ILE A 47 9.36 0.66 23.33
C ILE A 47 10.46 0.40 24.38
N GLU A 48 10.38 -0.70 25.12
CA GLU A 48 11.41 -1.05 26.11
C GLU A 48 12.73 -1.47 25.45
N ILE A 49 12.67 -2.06 24.26
CA ILE A 49 13.85 -2.36 23.44
C ILE A 49 14.41 -1.07 22.83
N ILE A 50 13.56 -0.16 22.36
CA ILE A 50 13.98 1.17 21.86
C ILE A 50 14.75 1.93 22.95
N LYS A 51 14.21 2.00 24.17
CA LYS A 51 14.88 2.62 25.33
C LYS A 51 16.25 2.00 25.58
N TYR A 52 16.32 0.67 25.63
CA TYR A 52 17.58 -0.05 25.84
C TYR A 52 18.62 0.24 24.76
N LEU A 53 18.23 0.22 23.48
CA LEU A 53 19.15 0.47 22.36
C LEU A 53 19.65 1.93 22.35
N LEU A 54 18.81 2.91 22.72
CA LEU A 54 19.24 4.30 22.93
C LEU A 54 20.23 4.43 24.10
N ASP A 55 20.02 3.69 25.19
CA ASP A 55 20.93 3.67 26.34
C ASP A 55 22.30 3.02 26.00
N MET A 56 22.36 2.19 24.95
CA MET A 56 23.62 1.68 24.39
C MET A 56 24.43 2.73 23.62
N GLY A 57 23.89 3.93 23.40
CA GLY A 57 24.62 5.08 22.85
C GLY A 57 24.48 5.29 21.34
N VAL A 58 23.48 4.69 20.68
CA VAL A 58 23.13 5.10 19.32
C VAL A 58 22.67 6.55 19.33
N ASP A 59 23.22 7.37 18.43
CA ASP A 59 22.73 8.72 18.23
C ASP A 59 21.32 8.64 17.64
N ILE A 60 20.33 9.20 18.35
CA ILE A 60 18.93 9.23 17.91
C ILE A 60 18.76 9.96 16.57
N ASN A 61 19.68 10.86 16.23
CA ASN A 61 19.72 11.59 14.98
C ASN A 61 20.53 10.90 13.89
N THR A 62 20.93 9.64 14.10
CA THR A 62 21.55 8.83 13.04
C THR A 62 20.60 8.76 11.86
N VAL A 63 21.09 9.17 10.69
CA VAL A 63 20.38 9.08 9.42
C VAL A 63 21.12 8.08 8.55
N TYR A 64 20.40 7.08 8.03
CA TYR A 64 20.94 6.09 7.12
C TYR A 64 20.18 6.12 5.80
N ILE A 65 20.87 6.36 4.69
CA ILE A 65 20.25 6.54 3.35
C ILE A 65 19.07 7.53 3.41
N HIS A 66 19.30 8.71 3.99
CA HIS A 66 18.29 9.78 4.12
C HIS A 66 17.03 9.38 4.91
N ASP A 67 17.10 8.30 5.69
CA ASP A 67 16.01 7.81 6.53
C ASP A 67 16.41 7.91 8.00
N ASN A 68 15.46 8.26 8.86
CA ASN A 68 15.65 8.32 10.30
C ASN A 68 14.59 7.43 11.00
N VAL A 69 14.80 7.14 12.28
CA VAL A 69 13.88 6.25 13.01
C VAL A 69 12.51 6.88 13.28
N LEU A 70 12.38 8.21 13.21
CA LEU A 70 11.08 8.89 13.31
C LEU A 70 10.20 8.58 12.08
N ASN A 71 10.79 8.50 10.89
CA ASN A 71 10.10 8.14 9.66
C ASN A 71 9.45 6.74 9.78
N ALA A 72 10.21 5.76 10.30
CA ALA A 72 9.67 4.43 10.58
C ALA A 72 8.52 4.47 11.61
N ALA A 73 8.68 5.21 12.70
CA ALA A 73 7.64 5.35 13.73
C ALA A 73 6.37 6.00 13.17
N ALA A 74 6.53 7.01 12.32
CA ALA A 74 5.45 7.75 11.68
C ALA A 74 4.63 6.88 10.73
N GLY A 75 5.27 5.98 9.98
CA GLY A 75 4.57 5.01 9.12
C GLY A 75 3.84 3.92 9.92
N VAL A 76 4.47 3.40 10.96
CA VAL A 76 3.86 2.33 11.80
C VAL A 76 2.61 2.83 12.53
N GLY A 77 2.62 4.08 13.00
CA GLY A 77 1.43 4.71 13.59
C GLY A 77 1.38 4.69 15.11
N ASN A 78 2.46 4.30 15.79
CA ASN A 78 2.49 4.23 17.25
C ASN A 78 2.80 5.60 17.87
N ILE A 79 1.75 6.30 18.31
CA ILE A 79 1.84 7.66 18.89
C ILE A 79 2.74 7.71 20.15
N GLU A 80 2.82 6.64 20.93
CA GLU A 80 3.67 6.57 22.13
C GLU A 80 5.15 6.61 21.74
N ILE A 81 5.53 5.81 20.75
CA ILE A 81 6.91 5.79 20.22
C ILE A 81 7.26 7.12 19.56
N VAL A 82 6.34 7.70 18.77
CA VAL A 82 6.56 9.03 18.16
C VAL A 82 6.82 10.07 19.24
N ASN A 83 5.96 10.18 20.26
CA ASN A 83 6.16 11.13 21.35
C ASN A 83 7.46 10.88 22.10
N PHE A 84 7.81 9.62 22.39
CA PHE A 84 9.07 9.28 23.04
C PHE A 84 10.29 9.72 22.23
N LEU A 85 10.31 9.51 20.91
CA LEU A 85 11.40 9.95 20.04
C LEU A 85 11.50 11.48 19.99
N LEU A 86 10.36 12.18 19.92
CA LEU A 86 10.29 13.65 19.97
C LEU A 86 10.83 14.20 21.30
N GLU A 87 10.45 13.59 22.43
CA GLU A 87 10.96 13.95 23.76
C GLU A 87 12.48 13.77 23.90
N LYS A 88 13.04 12.80 23.17
CA LYS A 88 14.49 12.56 23.10
C LYS A 88 15.24 13.50 22.15
N GLY A 89 14.53 14.43 21.50
CA GLY A 89 15.13 15.46 20.65
C GLY A 89 15.57 14.94 19.29
N ILE A 90 14.84 13.96 18.74
CA ILE A 90 15.04 13.55 17.35
C ILE A 90 14.74 14.72 16.39
N ASN A 91 15.56 14.86 15.36
CA ASN A 91 15.35 15.82 14.30
C ASN A 91 14.13 15.41 13.48
N ILE A 92 13.12 16.28 13.48
CA ILE A 92 11.86 16.05 12.77
C ILE A 92 11.94 16.40 11.30
N VAL A 93 12.82 17.33 10.92
CA VAL A 93 12.89 17.88 9.56
C VAL A 93 13.96 17.14 8.74
N CYS A 94 13.50 16.38 7.76
CA CYS A 94 14.34 15.92 6.65
C CYS A 94 14.06 16.82 5.45
N THR A 95 14.85 17.88 5.26
CA THR A 95 14.60 18.94 4.25
C THR A 95 14.79 18.49 2.80
N GLN A 96 15.07 17.21 2.55
CA GLN A 96 15.29 16.66 1.22
C GLN A 96 14.60 15.30 1.15
N ASP A 97 13.75 15.11 0.14
CA ASP A 97 12.99 13.90 -0.23
C ASP A 97 11.58 13.70 0.38
N ASP A 98 10.83 12.85 -0.31
CA ASP A 98 9.57 12.13 0.02
C ASP A 98 9.61 11.32 1.33
N ARG A 99 10.62 11.57 2.17
CA ARG A 99 10.94 10.86 3.41
C ARG A 99 10.84 11.76 4.63
N ASN A 100 10.11 12.87 4.52
CA ASN A 100 9.64 13.61 5.69
C ASN A 100 8.74 12.67 6.55
N PRO A 101 8.99 12.52 7.86
CA PRO A 101 8.14 11.73 8.74
C PRO A 101 6.64 12.10 8.67
N ALA A 102 6.30 13.37 8.47
CA ALA A 102 4.92 13.81 8.24
C ALA A 102 4.37 13.29 6.89
N SER A 103 5.12 13.36 5.78
CA SER A 103 4.72 12.71 4.51
C SER A 103 4.48 11.21 4.68
N ARG A 104 5.35 10.54 5.43
CA ARG A 104 5.22 9.11 5.70
C ARG A 104 4.00 8.78 6.56
N ALA A 105 3.69 9.59 7.57
CA ALA A 105 2.46 9.48 8.36
C ALA A 105 1.23 9.67 7.47
N LEU A 106 1.24 10.67 6.59
CA LEU A 106 0.16 10.95 5.64
C LEU A 106 -0.07 9.75 4.71
N GLY A 107 0.98 9.27 4.04
CA GLY A 107 0.90 8.12 3.13
C GLY A 107 0.56 6.78 3.80
N SER A 108 0.60 6.70 5.13
CA SER A 108 0.22 5.50 5.91
C SER A 108 -1.06 5.68 6.73
N ASP A 109 -1.85 6.71 6.44
CA ASP A 109 -3.11 7.02 7.14
C ASP A 109 -2.94 7.19 8.66
N ARG A 110 -1.82 7.81 9.08
CA ARG A 110 -1.52 8.13 10.48
C ARG A 110 -1.81 9.61 10.74
N LEU A 111 -3.06 10.00 10.53
CA LEU A 111 -3.48 11.41 10.48
C LEU A 111 -3.21 12.18 11.79
N ASP A 112 -3.35 11.53 12.94
CA ASP A 112 -3.03 12.15 14.23
C ASP A 112 -1.54 12.43 14.39
N ILE A 113 -0.69 11.51 13.92
CA ILE A 113 0.76 11.69 13.90
C ILE A 113 1.15 12.77 12.89
N PHE A 114 0.51 12.82 11.72
CA PHE A 114 0.70 13.90 10.76
C PHE A 114 0.44 15.27 11.40
N LYS A 115 -0.72 15.45 12.05
CA LYS A 115 -1.07 16.70 12.75
C LYS A 115 -0.05 17.04 13.83
N LEU A 116 0.34 16.06 14.65
CA LEU A 116 1.36 16.22 15.69
C LEU A 116 2.70 16.70 15.12
N LEU A 117 3.19 16.05 14.08
CA LEU A 117 4.47 16.38 13.45
C LEU A 117 4.43 17.77 12.82
N LEU A 118 3.34 18.14 12.15
CA LEU A 118 3.21 19.46 11.53
C LEU A 118 3.17 20.59 12.57
N GLU A 119 2.53 20.38 13.73
CA GLU A 119 2.59 21.34 14.84
C GLU A 119 4.02 21.46 15.39
N LYS A 120 4.78 20.36 15.45
CA LYS A 120 6.19 20.41 15.86
C LYS A 120 7.07 21.13 14.84
N GLU A 121 6.85 20.91 13.54
CA GLU A 121 7.57 21.60 12.46
C GLU A 121 7.30 23.11 12.48
N LYS A 122 6.07 23.53 12.75
CA LYS A 122 5.68 24.93 12.93
C LYS A 122 6.42 25.64 14.06
N GLU A 123 6.76 24.92 15.13
CA GLU A 123 7.53 25.45 16.26
C GLU A 123 9.02 25.65 15.92
N LEU A 124 9.55 24.88 14.97
CA LEU A 124 10.98 24.88 14.61
C LEU A 124 11.32 25.73 13.39
N LEU A 125 10.45 25.73 12.37
CA LEU A 125 10.68 26.39 11.11
C LEU A 125 10.36 27.89 11.19
N ASN A 126 11.04 28.67 10.36
CA ASN A 126 10.61 30.05 10.17
C ASN A 126 9.30 30.10 9.36
N ARG A 127 8.66 31.27 9.34
CA ARG A 127 7.35 31.45 8.70
C ARG A 127 7.34 31.06 7.22
N GLU A 128 8.37 31.43 6.46
CA GLU A 128 8.46 31.16 5.03
C GLU A 128 8.65 29.66 4.76
N GLU A 129 9.57 29.02 5.50
CA GLU A 129 9.81 27.57 5.45
C GLU A 129 8.54 26.77 5.79
N TYR A 130 7.80 27.20 6.82
CA TYR A 130 6.54 26.54 7.21
C TYR A 130 5.44 26.76 6.17
N GLU A 131 5.32 27.96 5.58
CA GLU A 131 4.36 28.24 4.52
C GLU A 131 4.65 27.40 3.26
N GLU A 132 5.91 27.22 2.88
CA GLU A 132 6.31 26.31 1.79
C GLU A 132 5.98 24.84 2.08
N LEU A 133 6.27 24.38 3.30
CA LEU A 133 5.96 23.02 3.75
C LEU A 133 4.45 22.74 3.72
N VAL A 134 3.64 23.68 4.23
CA VAL A 134 2.18 23.57 4.19
C VAL A 134 1.69 23.50 2.75
N GLU A 135 2.23 24.32 1.85
CA GLU A 135 1.82 24.28 0.44
C GLU A 135 2.19 22.96 -0.26
N TYR A 136 3.36 22.40 0.05
CA TYR A 136 3.73 21.04 -0.37
C TYR A 136 2.71 20.01 0.11
N PHE A 137 2.34 20.04 1.40
CA PHE A 137 1.35 19.11 1.95
C PHE A 137 -0.06 19.31 1.41
N LYS A 138 -0.45 20.52 0.99
CA LYS A 138 -1.72 20.73 0.29
C LYS A 138 -1.76 19.97 -1.04
N GLU A 139 -0.64 19.88 -1.77
CA GLU A 139 -0.55 19.12 -3.02
C GLU A 139 -0.46 17.60 -2.79
N GLU A 140 0.17 17.17 -1.69
CA GLU A 140 0.25 15.76 -1.28
C GLU A 140 -1.08 15.23 -0.73
N VAL A 141 -1.75 15.97 0.17
CA VAL A 141 -3.05 15.53 0.72
C VAL A 141 -4.11 15.39 -0.37
N LEU A 142 -4.00 16.14 -1.48
CA LEU A 142 -4.86 15.98 -2.66
C LEU A 142 -4.68 14.63 -3.36
N VAL A 143 -3.54 13.94 -3.18
CA VAL A 143 -3.40 12.52 -3.54
C VAL A 143 -4.31 11.69 -2.65
N TYR A 144 -4.10 11.82 -1.33
CA TYR A 144 -4.65 10.90 -0.34
C TYR A 144 -6.09 11.18 0.09
N CYS A 145 -6.70 12.28 -0.35
CA CYS A 145 -8.12 12.58 -0.15
C CYS A 145 -8.58 12.77 1.32
N TYR A 146 -7.67 12.96 2.28
CA TYR A 146 -8.04 13.16 3.69
C TYR A 146 -8.69 14.51 3.95
N LYS A 147 -10.02 14.56 3.94
CA LYS A 147 -10.81 15.78 4.15
C LYS A 147 -10.43 16.52 5.44
N ASP A 148 -10.29 15.80 6.55
CA ASP A 148 -9.91 16.39 7.84
C ASP A 148 -8.54 17.06 7.79
N ILE A 149 -7.59 16.50 7.03
CA ILE A 149 -6.26 17.08 6.83
C ILE A 149 -6.33 18.26 5.87
N MET A 150 -7.15 18.19 4.81
CA MET A 150 -7.37 19.30 3.89
C MET A 150 -7.95 20.53 4.62
N GLU A 151 -8.95 20.32 5.47
CA GLU A 151 -9.52 21.36 6.31
C GLU A 151 -8.47 21.92 7.28
N TYR A 152 -7.69 21.04 7.92
CA TYR A 152 -6.60 21.41 8.81
C TYR A 152 -5.52 22.27 8.13
N LEU A 153 -5.14 21.94 6.89
CA LEU A 153 -4.16 22.68 6.08
C LEU A 153 -4.76 23.95 5.43
N GLY A 154 -6.06 24.21 5.60
CA GLY A 154 -6.74 25.33 4.96
C GLY A 154 -6.84 25.22 3.44
N VAL A 155 -6.85 23.99 2.90
CA VAL A 155 -7.14 23.74 1.49
C VAL A 155 -8.57 24.22 1.22
N ASN A 156 -8.73 25.14 0.27
CA ASN A 156 -10.05 25.60 -0.10
C ASN A 156 -10.76 24.53 -0.93
N MET A 157 -11.50 23.68 -0.23
CA MET A 157 -12.30 22.59 -0.79
C MET A 157 -13.33 23.06 -1.83
N THR A 158 -13.78 24.32 -1.79
CA THR A 158 -14.85 24.84 -2.68
C THR A 158 -14.41 25.15 -4.11
N LYS A 159 -13.11 25.25 -4.40
CA LYS A 159 -12.66 25.53 -5.78
C LYS A 159 -12.73 24.32 -6.71
N ASN A 160 -12.71 23.11 -6.14
CA ASN A 160 -12.64 21.89 -6.92
C ASN A 160 -13.66 20.81 -6.51
N LEU A 161 -14.32 20.85 -5.34
CA LEU A 161 -15.39 19.89 -4.99
C LEU A 161 -16.56 19.93 -6.00
N GLY A 162 -17.00 18.75 -6.44
CA GLY A 162 -18.33 18.57 -7.03
C GLY A 162 -18.49 18.91 -8.51
N LYS A 163 -17.41 19.07 -9.29
CA LYS A 163 -17.56 19.00 -10.76
C LYS A 163 -17.68 17.55 -11.16
N THR A 164 -18.92 17.03 -11.19
CA THR A 164 -19.22 15.75 -11.86
C THR A 164 -18.51 15.77 -13.22
N PRO A 165 -17.54 14.87 -13.46
CA PRO A 165 -16.80 14.91 -14.70
C PRO A 165 -17.78 14.77 -15.86
N SER A 166 -17.62 15.63 -16.86
CA SER A 166 -18.45 15.58 -18.06
C SER A 166 -18.41 14.16 -18.64
N LYS A 167 -19.45 13.72 -19.35
CA LYS A 167 -19.43 12.40 -20.01
C LYS A 167 -18.15 12.20 -20.84
N THR A 168 -17.68 13.27 -21.49
CA THR A 168 -16.42 13.29 -22.24
C THR A 168 -15.21 13.04 -21.35
N ASP A 169 -15.13 13.67 -20.18
CA ASP A 169 -14.00 13.51 -19.27
C ASP A 169 -14.02 12.16 -18.54
N ARG A 170 -15.21 11.63 -18.20
CA ARG A 170 -15.36 10.24 -17.75
C ARG A 170 -14.86 9.26 -18.80
N ASN A 171 -15.25 9.43 -20.06
CA ASN A 171 -14.78 8.57 -21.14
C ASN A 171 -13.25 8.63 -21.32
N LYS A 172 -12.63 9.81 -21.15
CA LYS A 172 -11.17 9.94 -21.17
C LYS A 172 -10.53 9.20 -19.99
N LEU A 173 -11.09 9.33 -18.80
CA LEU A 173 -10.56 8.68 -17.61
C LEU A 173 -10.70 7.15 -17.70
N VAL A 174 -11.84 6.62 -18.16
CA VAL A 174 -11.97 5.18 -18.48
C VAL A 174 -10.91 4.75 -19.50
N ALA A 175 -10.61 5.55 -20.53
CA ALA A 175 -9.57 5.22 -21.49
C ALA A 175 -8.17 5.17 -20.84
N ILE A 176 -7.85 6.12 -19.96
CA ILE A 176 -6.57 6.13 -19.22
C ILE A 176 -6.46 4.90 -18.30
N ILE A 177 -7.53 4.56 -17.57
CA ILE A 177 -7.60 3.36 -16.73
C ILE A 177 -7.42 2.10 -17.58
N THR A 178 -8.13 2.02 -18.72
CA THR A 178 -8.03 0.91 -19.68
C THR A 178 -6.59 0.73 -20.16
N ASP A 179 -5.92 1.81 -20.54
CA ASP A 179 -4.53 1.78 -21.00
C ASP A 179 -3.58 1.35 -19.87
N GLY A 180 -3.80 1.82 -18.64
CA GLY A 180 -3.04 1.41 -17.46
C GLY A 180 -3.15 -0.09 -17.19
N ILE A 181 -4.38 -0.62 -17.16
CA ILE A 181 -4.63 -2.05 -16.97
C ILE A 181 -3.99 -2.88 -18.10
N LYS A 182 -4.15 -2.46 -19.36
CA LYS A 182 -3.55 -3.14 -20.52
C LYS A 182 -2.02 -3.20 -20.44
N GLN A 183 -1.40 -2.10 -20.01
CA GLN A 183 0.04 -2.03 -19.83
C GLN A 183 0.50 -2.94 -18.68
N ALA A 184 -0.22 -2.93 -17.56
CA ALA A 184 0.07 -3.82 -16.44
C ALA A 184 -0.01 -5.29 -16.87
N ILE A 185 -1.11 -5.72 -17.50
CA ILE A 185 -1.27 -7.07 -18.06
C ILE A 185 -0.09 -7.40 -19.00
N SER A 186 0.20 -6.52 -19.97
CA SER A 186 1.26 -6.77 -20.96
C SER A 186 2.64 -6.91 -20.35
N ASP A 187 2.96 -6.11 -19.34
CA ASP A 187 4.26 -6.16 -18.69
C ASP A 187 4.37 -7.35 -17.75
N THR A 188 3.33 -7.64 -16.96
CA THR A 188 3.26 -8.83 -16.12
C THR A 188 3.45 -10.10 -16.94
N LEU A 189 2.72 -10.24 -18.06
CA LEU A 189 2.81 -11.45 -18.90
C LEU A 189 4.22 -11.73 -19.43
N LYS A 190 5.12 -10.73 -19.52
CA LYS A 190 6.51 -10.93 -19.93
C LYS A 190 7.35 -11.64 -18.86
N PHE A 191 6.96 -11.56 -17.59
CA PHE A 191 7.65 -12.24 -16.49
C PHE A 191 7.26 -13.72 -16.39
N PHE A 192 6.10 -14.10 -16.95
CA PHE A 192 5.50 -15.43 -16.85
C PHE A 192 5.41 -16.14 -18.21
N ASP A 193 6.41 -15.98 -19.09
CA ASP A 193 6.34 -16.46 -20.49
C ASP A 193 6.23 -18.01 -20.61
N ASP A 194 6.82 -18.71 -19.64
CA ASP A 194 6.85 -20.17 -19.54
C ASP A 194 5.83 -20.73 -18.54
N GLU A 195 5.13 -19.87 -17.81
CA GLU A 195 4.16 -20.26 -16.80
C GLU A 195 2.72 -20.08 -17.29
N LYS A 196 1.76 -20.57 -16.50
CA LYS A 196 0.33 -20.30 -16.69
C LYS A 196 -0.17 -19.37 -15.58
N ILE A 197 -0.62 -18.18 -15.95
CA ILE A 197 -1.36 -17.28 -15.07
C ILE A 197 -2.84 -17.67 -15.10
N TYR A 198 -3.43 -17.84 -13.92
CA TYR A 198 -4.85 -18.11 -13.76
C TYR A 198 -5.65 -16.83 -13.60
N ILE A 199 -5.22 -15.96 -12.70
CA ILE A 199 -6.01 -14.82 -12.24
C ILE A 199 -5.18 -13.54 -12.30
N PHE A 200 -5.85 -12.48 -12.75
CA PHE A 200 -5.41 -11.09 -12.62
C PHE A 200 -6.51 -10.35 -11.85
N SER A 201 -6.23 -9.99 -10.60
CA SER A 201 -7.16 -9.25 -9.76
C SER A 201 -6.69 -7.81 -9.58
N PHE A 202 -7.67 -6.91 -9.50
CA PHE A 202 -7.47 -5.49 -9.26
C PHE A 202 -8.20 -5.13 -7.97
N GLU A 203 -7.46 -4.66 -6.97
CA GLU A 203 -8.07 -4.10 -5.78
C GLU A 203 -8.02 -2.58 -5.87
N ILE A 204 -9.14 -1.95 -5.57
CA ILE A 204 -9.21 -0.51 -5.39
C ILE A 204 -8.95 -0.25 -3.91
N ASN A 205 -7.79 0.32 -3.59
CA ASN A 205 -7.49 0.66 -2.21
C ASN A 205 -8.37 1.85 -1.76
N ASP A 206 -8.64 1.92 -0.46
CA ASP A 206 -9.39 3.03 0.17
C ASP A 206 -8.73 4.40 -0.08
N ILE A 207 -7.43 4.40 -0.41
CA ILE A 207 -6.62 5.58 -0.72
C ILE A 207 -6.49 5.72 -2.24
N MET A 208 -7.19 6.69 -2.83
CA MET A 208 -7.21 6.90 -4.29
C MET A 208 -5.89 7.50 -4.83
N PRO A 209 -5.50 7.19 -6.09
CA PRO A 209 -5.97 6.12 -6.96
C PRO A 209 -4.96 4.97 -6.98
N ASP A 210 -4.68 4.38 -5.83
CA ASP A 210 -3.83 3.21 -5.78
C ASP A 210 -4.67 1.98 -6.13
N ILE A 211 -4.36 1.40 -7.29
CA ILE A 211 -4.92 0.12 -7.74
C ILE A 211 -3.85 -0.92 -7.47
N THR A 212 -4.10 -1.80 -6.51
CA THR A 212 -3.24 -2.96 -6.27
C THR A 212 -3.55 -4.01 -7.31
N ILE A 213 -2.51 -4.66 -7.81
CA ILE A 213 -2.64 -5.74 -8.79
C ILE A 213 -2.12 -7.01 -8.16
N TYR A 214 -2.96 -8.03 -8.19
CA TYR A 214 -2.64 -9.37 -7.75
C TYR A 214 -2.62 -10.34 -8.93
N VAL A 215 -1.71 -11.31 -8.83
CA VAL A 215 -1.57 -12.37 -9.83
C VAL A 215 -1.53 -13.71 -9.12
N ASN A 216 -2.36 -14.65 -9.58
CA ASN A 216 -2.24 -16.04 -9.17
C ASN A 216 -1.72 -16.88 -10.35
N SER A 217 -0.50 -17.39 -10.20
CA SER A 217 0.19 -18.20 -11.19
C SER A 217 0.15 -19.68 -10.82
N GLU A 218 0.54 -20.58 -11.73
CA GLU A 218 0.52 -22.02 -11.46
C GLU A 218 1.54 -22.45 -10.41
N GLU A 219 2.72 -21.83 -10.41
CA GLU A 219 3.74 -22.01 -9.38
C GLU A 219 3.26 -21.50 -8.03
N ASN A 220 2.62 -20.32 -7.97
CA ASN A 220 2.05 -19.78 -6.73
C ASN A 220 1.01 -20.74 -6.15
N LEU A 221 0.06 -21.16 -6.98
CA LEU A 221 -1.02 -22.06 -6.57
C LEU A 221 -0.46 -23.40 -6.06
N LYS A 222 0.57 -23.94 -6.72
CA LYS A 222 1.23 -25.18 -6.26
C LYS A 222 1.91 -24.99 -4.92
N ALA A 223 2.63 -23.89 -4.72
CA ALA A 223 3.29 -23.60 -3.45
C ALA A 223 2.28 -23.53 -2.28
N GLN A 224 1.14 -22.85 -2.49
CA GLN A 224 0.07 -22.78 -1.49
C GLN A 224 -0.50 -24.16 -1.14
N ILE A 225 -0.77 -25.00 -2.14
CA ILE A 225 -1.29 -26.36 -1.92
C ILE A 225 -0.25 -27.24 -1.21
N ASP A 226 1.03 -27.09 -1.54
CA ASP A 226 2.09 -27.86 -0.89
C ASP A 226 2.19 -27.53 0.61
N ASP A 227 1.97 -26.28 0.98
CA ASP A 227 2.00 -25.76 2.35
C ASP A 227 0.68 -25.95 3.12
N ALA A 228 -0.43 -26.29 2.45
CA ALA A 228 -1.74 -26.55 3.06
C ALA A 228 -1.78 -27.83 3.93
N ASP A 229 -2.72 -27.89 4.88
CA ASP A 229 -3.00 -29.11 5.64
C ASP A 229 -3.57 -30.21 4.73
N GLU A 230 -3.35 -31.49 5.06
CA GLU A 230 -3.77 -32.62 4.17
C GLU A 230 -5.27 -32.64 3.84
N GLU A 231 -6.12 -32.11 4.72
CA GLU A 231 -7.56 -32.00 4.50
C GLU A 231 -7.91 -30.90 3.46
N ASP A 232 -7.05 -29.88 3.32
CA ASP A 232 -7.27 -28.72 2.44
C ASP A 232 -6.60 -28.87 1.07
N LYS A 233 -5.64 -29.81 0.92
CA LYS A 233 -4.94 -30.07 -0.36
C LYS A 233 -5.84 -30.49 -1.51
N GLU A 234 -7.01 -31.05 -1.21
CA GLU A 234 -7.99 -31.44 -2.24
C GLU A 234 -8.78 -30.22 -2.76
N ASP A 235 -8.74 -29.08 -2.07
CA ASP A 235 -9.48 -27.87 -2.42
C ASP A 235 -8.63 -26.86 -3.20
N ILE A 236 -8.10 -27.32 -4.34
CA ILE A 236 -7.35 -26.47 -5.27
C ILE A 236 -8.11 -25.22 -5.72
N TYR A 237 -9.46 -25.25 -5.70
CA TYR A 237 -10.28 -24.14 -6.14
C TYR A 237 -10.40 -23.05 -5.08
N TYR A 238 -10.40 -23.40 -3.79
CA TYR A 238 -10.25 -22.43 -2.71
C TYR A 238 -9.01 -21.57 -2.92
N TYR A 239 -7.83 -22.19 -3.05
CA TYR A 239 -6.56 -21.47 -3.25
C TYR A 239 -6.48 -20.71 -4.57
N LYS A 240 -7.16 -21.22 -5.60
CA LYS A 240 -7.23 -20.52 -6.88
C LYS A 240 -7.96 -19.18 -6.77
N TYR A 241 -9.06 -19.13 -6.00
CA TYR A 241 -9.95 -17.96 -5.90
C TYR A 241 -9.83 -17.17 -4.59
N CYS A 242 -9.08 -17.66 -3.59
CA CYS A 242 -8.83 -16.99 -2.31
C CYS A 242 -7.67 -16.00 -2.42
N GLU A 243 -7.95 -14.72 -2.15
CA GLU A 243 -7.07 -13.60 -2.48
C GLU A 243 -5.93 -13.37 -1.47
N ASP A 244 -6.08 -13.86 -0.24
CA ASP A 244 -5.16 -13.65 0.89
C ASP A 244 -3.71 -14.15 0.63
N GLU A 245 -3.52 -14.95 -0.42
CA GLU A 245 -2.26 -15.66 -0.70
C GLU A 245 -1.67 -15.32 -2.09
N TRP A 246 -2.21 -14.34 -2.82
CA TRP A 246 -1.75 -14.01 -4.19
C TRP A 246 -0.49 -13.14 -4.24
N TYR A 247 0.30 -13.27 -5.31
CA TYR A 247 1.46 -12.40 -5.53
C TYR A 247 1.05 -10.96 -5.82
N VAL A 248 1.58 -10.03 -5.02
CA VAL A 248 1.42 -8.59 -5.20
C VAL A 248 2.45 -8.04 -6.18
N ILE A 249 2.00 -7.24 -7.15
CA ILE A 249 2.91 -6.48 -8.00
C ILE A 249 3.33 -5.19 -7.26
N GLU A 250 4.52 -5.20 -6.64
CA GLU A 250 5.05 -4.14 -5.75
C GLU A 250 5.20 -2.72 -6.39
N ASP A 251 4.95 -2.55 -7.70
CA ASP A 251 5.05 -1.26 -8.41
C ASP A 251 3.97 -1.12 -9.49
N SER A 252 2.71 -1.40 -9.13
CA SER A 252 1.55 -1.19 -10.03
C SER A 252 1.24 0.29 -10.27
N THR A 253 1.59 1.17 -9.31
CA THR A 253 1.30 2.61 -9.34
C THR A 253 1.83 3.30 -10.60
N LYS A 254 2.95 2.84 -11.18
CA LYS A 254 3.51 3.37 -12.43
C LYS A 254 2.52 3.33 -13.60
N TYR A 255 1.65 2.33 -13.67
CA TYR A 255 0.66 2.17 -14.73
C TYR A 255 -0.47 3.19 -14.62
N PHE A 256 -0.71 3.68 -13.41
CA PHE A 256 -1.82 4.55 -13.07
C PHE A 256 -1.41 5.98 -12.70
N LYS A 257 -0.13 6.35 -12.86
CA LYS A 257 0.37 7.74 -12.64
C LYS A 257 -0.48 8.81 -13.35
N LYS A 258 -0.98 8.52 -14.56
CA LYS A 258 -1.85 9.45 -15.31
C LYS A 258 -3.26 9.55 -14.71
N VAL A 259 -3.74 8.50 -14.07
CA VAL A 259 -5.02 8.45 -13.35
C VAL A 259 -4.96 9.44 -12.18
N ALA A 260 -3.90 9.39 -11.34
CA ALA A 260 -3.67 10.33 -10.24
C ALA A 260 -3.74 11.80 -10.65
N ASN A 261 -3.10 12.18 -11.76
CA ASN A 261 -3.19 13.55 -12.27
C ASN A 261 -4.63 13.98 -12.65
N TYR A 262 -5.43 13.04 -13.18
CA TYR A 262 -6.82 13.29 -13.53
C TYR A 262 -7.74 13.33 -12.29
N VAL A 263 -7.52 12.44 -11.31
CA VAL A 263 -8.25 12.45 -10.02
C VAL A 263 -8.08 13.78 -9.33
N LYS A 264 -6.81 14.23 -9.18
CA LYS A 264 -6.46 15.54 -8.60
C LYS A 264 -7.16 16.71 -9.31
N LYS A 265 -7.24 16.66 -10.65
CA LYS A 265 -7.87 17.72 -11.44
C LYS A 265 -9.37 17.87 -11.17
N TYR A 266 -10.08 16.76 -10.97
CA TYR A 266 -11.53 16.75 -10.81
C TYR A 266 -12.01 16.58 -9.39
N ASN A 267 -11.09 16.42 -8.43
CA ASN A 267 -11.44 16.46 -7.02
C ASN A 267 -12.49 15.34 -6.71
N LEU A 268 -12.23 14.11 -7.18
CA LEU A 268 -13.13 12.97 -6.97
C LEU A 268 -12.85 12.40 -5.57
N TYR A 269 -13.54 12.88 -4.53
CA TYR A 269 -13.38 12.42 -3.13
C TYR A 269 -14.64 11.69 -2.70
N GLU A 270 -14.49 10.45 -2.22
CA GLU A 270 -15.44 9.70 -1.39
C GLU A 270 -16.87 9.50 -1.91
N GLU A 271 -17.65 10.56 -2.18
CA GLU A 271 -19.05 10.46 -2.65
C GLU A 271 -19.16 9.81 -4.05
N ASP A 272 -18.04 9.68 -4.76
CA ASP A 272 -17.93 9.10 -6.10
C ASP A 272 -17.19 7.75 -6.15
N ILE A 273 -16.92 7.10 -5.01
CA ILE A 273 -16.26 5.78 -4.97
C ILE A 273 -16.98 4.76 -5.86
N ARG A 274 -18.31 4.69 -5.79
CA ARG A 274 -19.12 3.86 -6.70
C ARG A 274 -18.89 4.21 -8.17
N GLN A 275 -18.63 5.49 -8.51
CA GLN A 275 -18.32 5.85 -9.89
C GLN A 275 -16.95 5.31 -10.31
N TRP A 276 -15.99 5.21 -9.40
CA TRP A 276 -14.69 4.57 -9.66
C TRP A 276 -14.82 3.08 -9.96
N ASP A 277 -15.56 2.37 -9.13
CA ASP A 277 -15.90 0.96 -9.32
C ASP A 277 -16.47 0.75 -10.73
N TYR A 278 -17.46 1.54 -11.12
CA TYR A 278 -18.06 1.47 -12.45
C TYR A 278 -17.08 1.82 -13.59
N MET A 279 -16.14 2.72 -13.37
CA MET A 279 -15.17 3.12 -14.39
C MET A 279 -14.09 2.07 -14.60
N ILE A 280 -13.65 1.39 -13.55
CA ILE A 280 -12.73 0.26 -13.65
C ILE A 280 -13.46 -0.94 -14.24
N LEU A 281 -14.70 -1.20 -13.82
CA LEU A 281 -15.56 -2.22 -14.42
C LEU A 281 -15.76 -1.99 -15.93
N ASP A 282 -16.01 -0.75 -16.35
CA ASP A 282 -16.11 -0.38 -17.77
C ASP A 282 -14.77 -0.56 -18.52
N ALA A 283 -13.63 -0.32 -17.86
CA ALA A 283 -12.32 -0.59 -18.44
C ALA A 283 -12.09 -2.10 -18.64
N LEU A 284 -12.40 -2.92 -17.63
CA LEU A 284 -12.29 -4.38 -17.68
C LEU A 284 -13.22 -4.99 -18.74
N ARG A 285 -14.46 -4.50 -18.83
CA ARG A 285 -15.40 -4.89 -19.90
C ARG A 285 -14.84 -4.59 -21.29
N LYS A 286 -14.24 -3.41 -21.49
CA LYS A 286 -13.60 -3.07 -22.78
C LYS A 286 -12.44 -4.01 -23.10
N ILE A 287 -11.61 -4.34 -22.12
CA ILE A 287 -10.48 -5.27 -22.29
C ILE A 287 -10.98 -6.66 -22.71
N ARG A 288 -12.03 -7.15 -22.05
CA ARG A 288 -12.72 -8.40 -22.41
C ARG A 288 -13.30 -8.34 -23.82
N ASP A 289 -14.06 -7.30 -24.15
CA ASP A 289 -14.74 -7.17 -25.45
C ASP A 289 -13.74 -7.07 -26.61
N GLU A 290 -12.59 -6.44 -26.37
CA GLU A 290 -11.48 -6.39 -27.30
C GLU A 290 -10.73 -7.72 -27.42
N LYS A 291 -11.01 -8.72 -26.57
CA LYS A 291 -10.24 -9.95 -26.42
C LYS A 291 -8.75 -9.68 -26.26
N TYR A 292 -8.42 -8.66 -25.47
CA TYR A 292 -7.08 -8.11 -25.41
C TYR A 292 -6.09 -9.13 -24.86
N VAL A 293 -6.48 -9.84 -23.79
CA VAL A 293 -5.64 -10.85 -23.15
C VAL A 293 -5.40 -12.04 -24.06
N GLU A 294 -6.44 -12.54 -24.73
CA GLU A 294 -6.37 -13.70 -25.63
C GLU A 294 -5.50 -13.43 -26.87
N LYS A 295 -5.27 -12.16 -27.22
CA LYS A 295 -4.31 -11.78 -28.27
C LYS A 295 -2.86 -11.81 -27.82
N LEU A 296 -2.61 -11.68 -26.52
CA LEU A 296 -1.28 -11.57 -25.93
C LEU A 296 -0.81 -12.85 -25.26
N TYR A 297 -1.74 -13.67 -24.77
CA TYR A 297 -1.44 -14.81 -23.94
C TYR A 297 -2.12 -16.09 -24.42
N ARG A 298 -1.40 -17.20 -24.31
CA ARG A 298 -1.81 -18.51 -24.85
C ARG A 298 -2.88 -19.21 -24.01
N PHE A 299 -3.06 -18.80 -22.75
CA PHE A 299 -4.05 -19.35 -21.84
C PHE A 299 -5.13 -18.30 -21.53
N PRO A 300 -6.38 -18.71 -21.26
CA PRO A 300 -7.37 -17.81 -20.70
C PRO A 300 -6.91 -17.31 -19.33
N ILE A 301 -7.05 -16.01 -19.08
CA ILE A 301 -6.84 -15.41 -17.76
C ILE A 301 -8.19 -14.92 -17.24
N ILE A 302 -8.44 -15.18 -15.97
CA ILE A 302 -9.60 -14.69 -15.24
C ILE A 302 -9.30 -13.27 -14.78
N LEU A 303 -10.19 -12.33 -15.09
CA LEU A 303 -10.12 -10.98 -14.54
C LEU A 303 -11.04 -10.90 -13.33
N THR A 304 -10.56 -10.41 -12.20
CA THR A 304 -11.37 -10.11 -11.01
C THR A 304 -11.14 -8.66 -10.61
N ILE A 305 -12.07 -8.10 -9.86
CA ILE A 305 -11.90 -6.82 -9.19
C ILE A 305 -12.41 -6.97 -7.77
N TYR A 306 -11.69 -6.44 -6.80
CA TYR A 306 -12.12 -6.39 -5.42
C TYR A 306 -12.49 -4.97 -5.03
N MET A 307 -13.68 -4.82 -4.45
CA MET A 307 -14.30 -3.55 -4.11
C MET A 307 -14.71 -3.58 -2.64
N HIS A 308 -13.72 -3.45 -1.75
CA HIS A 308 -13.85 -3.57 -0.29
C HIS A 308 -15.09 -2.83 0.25
N GLY A 309 -16.04 -3.56 0.83
CA GLY A 309 -17.22 -2.97 1.48
C GLY A 309 -18.22 -2.25 0.56
N HIS A 310 -18.04 -2.29 -0.77
CA HIS A 310 -18.91 -1.58 -1.74
C HIS A 310 -19.91 -2.48 -2.46
N CYS A 311 -19.61 -3.78 -2.54
CA CYS A 311 -20.47 -4.78 -3.15
C CYS A 311 -20.74 -5.94 -2.18
N ASP A 312 -21.97 -6.41 -2.18
CA ASP A 312 -22.31 -7.71 -1.59
C ASP A 312 -21.93 -8.86 -2.53
N GLU A 313 -22.09 -10.09 -2.06
CA GLU A 313 -21.70 -11.30 -2.79
C GLU A 313 -22.44 -11.44 -4.13
N ASP A 314 -23.74 -11.13 -4.16
CA ASP A 314 -24.56 -11.17 -5.38
C ASP A 314 -24.09 -10.14 -6.41
N GLU A 315 -23.75 -8.92 -5.95
CA GLU A 315 -23.17 -7.88 -6.80
C GLU A 315 -21.80 -8.29 -7.34
N MET A 316 -20.95 -8.92 -6.51
CA MET A 316 -19.63 -9.42 -6.91
C MET A 316 -19.73 -10.53 -7.98
N ILE A 317 -20.68 -11.45 -7.83
CA ILE A 317 -20.97 -12.51 -8.80
C ILE A 317 -21.37 -11.90 -10.16
N GLU A 318 -22.26 -10.91 -10.15
CA GLU A 318 -22.72 -10.27 -11.37
C GLU A 318 -21.63 -9.41 -12.02
N VAL A 319 -20.76 -8.77 -11.23
CA VAL A 319 -19.54 -8.11 -11.71
C VAL A 319 -18.59 -9.09 -12.39
N PHE A 320 -18.31 -10.23 -11.75
CA PHE A 320 -17.43 -11.27 -12.29
C PHE A 320 -17.92 -11.78 -13.65
N LYS A 321 -19.23 -12.04 -13.75
CA LYS A 321 -19.90 -12.43 -15.00
C LYS A 321 -19.76 -11.38 -16.10
N GLN A 322 -19.76 -10.10 -15.75
CA GLN A 322 -19.67 -9.01 -16.71
C GLN A 322 -18.26 -8.73 -17.22
N ILE A 323 -17.22 -9.25 -16.58
CA ILE A 323 -15.82 -9.06 -17.02
C ILE A 323 -15.18 -10.35 -17.56
N ASN A 324 -15.81 -11.51 -17.34
CA ASN A 324 -15.35 -12.79 -17.86
C ASN A 324 -16.28 -13.38 -18.93
N ASN A 325 -15.84 -14.45 -19.59
CA ASN A 325 -16.66 -15.22 -20.53
C ASN A 325 -17.53 -16.26 -19.79
N ALA A 326 -18.51 -16.85 -20.50
CA ALA A 326 -19.47 -17.78 -19.91
C ALA A 326 -18.86 -19.06 -19.31
N ASN A 327 -17.73 -19.55 -19.86
CA ASN A 327 -17.08 -20.74 -19.32
C ASN A 327 -16.38 -20.43 -18.00
N THR A 328 -15.65 -19.30 -17.96
CA THR A 328 -14.99 -18.82 -16.74
C THR A 328 -16.00 -18.48 -15.64
N TYR A 329 -17.11 -17.84 -16.00
CA TYR A 329 -18.21 -17.59 -15.06
C TYR A 329 -18.80 -18.87 -14.48
N LYS A 330 -19.02 -19.88 -15.32
CA LYS A 330 -19.53 -21.17 -14.85
C LYS A 330 -18.55 -21.84 -13.88
N GLU A 331 -17.27 -21.89 -14.23
CA GLU A 331 -16.22 -22.42 -13.35
C GLU A 331 -16.20 -21.68 -12.01
N TYR A 332 -16.30 -20.35 -12.01
CA TYR A 332 -16.34 -19.56 -10.79
C TYR A 332 -17.54 -19.92 -9.89
N ILE A 333 -18.76 -19.97 -10.44
CA ILE A 333 -19.96 -20.30 -9.66
C ILE A 333 -19.97 -21.74 -9.16
N ASP A 334 -19.54 -22.69 -9.99
CA ASP A 334 -19.46 -24.11 -9.61
C ASP A 334 -18.50 -24.33 -8.42
N HIS A 335 -17.63 -23.37 -8.12
CA HIS A 335 -16.63 -23.46 -7.05
C HIS A 335 -16.83 -22.49 -5.89
N ILE A 336 -17.47 -21.33 -6.10
CA ILE A 336 -17.65 -20.34 -5.03
C ILE A 336 -18.93 -20.53 -4.19
N GLU A 337 -19.94 -21.24 -4.71
CA GLU A 337 -21.16 -21.55 -3.95
C GLU A 337 -20.91 -22.40 -2.68
N ASP A 338 -19.74 -23.06 -2.56
CA ASP A 338 -19.37 -23.87 -1.40
C ASP A 338 -18.62 -23.09 -0.31
N PHE A 339 -18.21 -21.83 -0.57
CA PHE A 339 -17.35 -21.04 0.34
C PHE A 339 -18.08 -19.92 1.10
N PHE A 340 -19.37 -19.69 0.83
CA PHE A 340 -20.18 -18.63 1.46
C PHE A 340 -21.31 -19.19 2.34
#